data_AF-A0A1G1ZDN6-F1
#
_entry.id   AF-A0A1G1ZDN6-F1
#
_cell.length_a   1.000
_cell.length_b   1.000
_cell.length_c   1.000
_cell.angle_alpha   90.00
_cell.angle_beta   90.00
_cell.angle_gamma   90.00
#
_symmetry.space_group_name_H-M   'P 1'
#
loop_
_entity.id
_entity.type
_entity.pdbx_description
1 polymer ?
#
loop_
_entity_poly.entity_id
_entity_poly.type
_entity_poly.pdbx_seq_one_letter_code
_entity_poly.pdbx_strand_id
1 'polypeptide(L)'
;MGDAAFTPMVDAASELPAPKSKALLISVGVVVVLALAAAAVYYFVLPLFSPDEPEVVVDETPIEEETPPITEEPAFVHSSFFIDADFTSEPRQAVLTALTVGAVNAALVTSDAANGTVEEVVFTANGDPVLAEDLIGLLLPGLDPAMFAEDFTAFVYHDENGDWSGYVFKLNTDANVSIAGAAVLSEIEESVNLSSFYPESPGTADSNGFRAGSVDGVSTRYLPFNATGASFNYGWFGNYLILSTSFKGFQEALGLLGS
;
A
#
# COMPACT_ATOMS: atom_id res chain seq x y z
N MET A 1 76.61 -91.69 25.45
CA MET A 1 77.64 -91.32 24.46
C MET A 1 77.60 -92.37 23.35
N GLY A 2 77.48 -91.94 22.09
CA GLY A 2 77.58 -92.79 20.88
C GLY A 2 76.26 -93.49 20.53
N ASP A 3 75.35 -92.96 19.71
CA ASP A 3 75.38 -92.52 18.30
C ASP A 3 74.85 -93.61 17.32
N ALA A 4 74.03 -93.10 16.40
CA ALA A 4 73.19 -93.63 15.33
C ALA A 4 73.20 -95.12 14.93
N ALA A 5 72.01 -95.63 14.61
CA ALA A 5 71.72 -96.20 13.28
C ALA A 5 70.22 -96.41 13.05
N PHE A 6 69.68 -95.60 12.14
CA PHE A 6 68.42 -95.82 11.41
C PHE A 6 68.70 -96.64 10.15
N THR A 7 67.77 -97.52 9.71
CA THR A 7 67.53 -98.00 8.32
C THR A 7 66.41 -99.09 8.31
N PRO A 8 65.75 -99.43 7.17
CA PRO A 8 64.43 -98.90 6.79
C PRO A 8 63.44 -100.03 6.34
N MET A 9 62.43 -99.67 5.52
CA MET A 9 61.70 -100.49 4.52
C MET A 9 60.25 -100.89 4.89
N VAL A 10 59.22 -100.17 4.39
CA VAL A 10 58.38 -100.40 3.16
C VAL A 10 57.26 -101.42 3.46
N ASP A 11 55.96 -101.24 3.20
CA ASP A 11 55.29 -100.70 2.02
C ASP A 11 53.79 -100.44 2.32
N ALA A 12 53.18 -99.52 1.57
CA ALA A 12 51.85 -99.66 0.96
C ALA A 12 51.44 -98.31 0.34
N ALA A 13 52.04 -98.01 -0.81
CA ALA A 13 51.45 -97.05 -1.74
C ALA A 13 50.13 -97.62 -2.27
N SER A 14 49.02 -96.96 -1.97
CA SER A 14 47.75 -97.20 -2.65
C SER A 14 47.72 -96.34 -3.91
N GLU A 15 47.81 -96.99 -5.07
CA GLU A 15 47.53 -96.37 -6.36
C GLU A 15 46.10 -95.81 -6.39
N LEU A 16 45.97 -94.52 -6.73
CA LEU A 16 44.70 -93.91 -7.10
C LEU A 16 44.63 -93.79 -8.64
N PRO A 17 43.49 -94.14 -9.26
CA PRO A 17 43.36 -94.12 -10.72
C PRO A 17 43.31 -92.68 -11.24
N ALA A 18 44.09 -92.42 -12.29
CA ALA A 18 44.09 -91.14 -12.99
C ALA A 18 42.74 -90.85 -13.68
N PRO A 19 42.17 -89.63 -13.57
CA PRO A 19 41.12 -89.18 -14.45
C PRO A 19 41.65 -88.42 -15.67
N LYS A 20 41.01 -88.70 -16.80
CA LYS A 20 41.33 -88.35 -18.19
C LYS A 20 41.23 -86.83 -18.46
N SER A 21 42.31 -86.25 -18.99
CA SER A 21 42.48 -84.82 -19.34
C SER A 21 41.52 -84.25 -20.40
N LYS A 22 40.65 -85.07 -21.00
CA LYS A 22 39.70 -84.63 -22.05
C LYS A 22 38.38 -84.07 -21.51
N ALA A 23 37.94 -84.47 -20.31
CA ALA A 23 36.68 -83.98 -19.73
C ALA A 23 36.78 -82.54 -19.19
N LEU A 24 37.96 -82.18 -18.67
CA LEU A 24 38.21 -80.86 -18.05
C LEU A 24 38.35 -79.75 -19.11
N LEU A 25 38.88 -80.06 -20.29
CA LEU A 25 38.94 -79.11 -21.41
C LEU A 25 37.56 -78.87 -22.04
N ILE A 26 36.71 -79.89 -22.11
CA ILE A 26 35.34 -79.75 -22.61
C ILE A 26 34.50 -78.92 -21.65
N SER A 27 34.62 -79.13 -20.33
CA SER A 27 33.89 -78.32 -19.35
C SER A 27 34.30 -76.85 -19.37
N VAL A 28 35.60 -76.56 -19.52
CA VAL A 28 36.07 -75.16 -19.67
C VAL A 28 35.57 -74.55 -20.97
N GLY A 29 35.60 -75.29 -22.09
CA GLY A 29 35.07 -74.82 -23.37
C GLY A 29 33.58 -74.46 -23.31
N VAL A 30 32.76 -75.29 -22.66
CA VAL A 30 31.31 -75.04 -22.49
C VAL A 30 31.06 -73.81 -21.63
N VAL A 31 31.81 -73.63 -20.54
CA VAL A 31 31.67 -72.45 -19.67
C VAL A 31 32.04 -71.16 -20.42
N VAL A 32 33.09 -71.20 -21.25
CA VAL A 32 33.48 -70.05 -22.08
C VAL A 32 32.40 -69.71 -23.11
N VAL A 33 31.82 -70.71 -23.78
CA VAL A 33 30.74 -70.49 -24.75
C VAL A 33 29.48 -69.93 -24.07
N LEU A 34 29.12 -70.45 -22.88
CA LEU A 34 27.97 -69.94 -22.12
C LEU A 34 28.21 -68.50 -21.63
N ALA A 35 29.42 -68.16 -21.19
CA ALA A 35 29.77 -66.80 -20.79
C ALA A 35 29.70 -65.82 -21.98
N LEU A 36 30.19 -66.23 -23.16
CA LEU A 36 30.08 -65.44 -24.39
C LEU A 36 28.63 -65.26 -24.84
N ALA A 37 27.81 -66.31 -24.73
CA ALA A 37 26.39 -66.22 -25.04
C ALA A 37 25.64 -65.29 -24.07
N ALA A 38 25.94 -65.36 -22.77
CA ALA A 38 25.37 -64.45 -21.77
C ALA A 38 25.79 -63.00 -22.02
N ALA A 39 27.06 -62.75 -22.36
CA ALA A 39 27.53 -61.44 -22.75
C ALA A 39 26.83 -60.92 -24.02
N ALA A 40 26.62 -61.79 -25.03
CA ALA A 40 25.91 -61.41 -26.25
C ALA A 40 24.45 -61.02 -25.97
N VAL A 41 23.75 -61.78 -25.11
CA VAL A 41 22.39 -61.42 -24.68
C VAL A 41 22.38 -60.09 -23.92
N TYR A 42 23.33 -59.89 -23.00
CA TYR A 42 23.40 -58.67 -22.19
C TYR A 42 23.70 -57.42 -23.02
N TYR A 43 24.64 -57.49 -23.96
CA TYR A 43 25.08 -56.32 -24.73
C TYR A 43 24.31 -56.07 -26.02
N PHE A 44 23.69 -57.09 -26.63
CA PHE A 44 23.03 -56.93 -27.93
C PHE A 44 21.52 -57.20 -27.89
N VAL A 45 21.03 -58.05 -26.99
CA VAL A 45 19.61 -58.41 -26.95
C VAL A 45 18.84 -57.57 -25.94
N LEU A 46 19.35 -57.40 -24.71
CA LEU A 46 18.69 -56.58 -23.68
C LEU A 46 18.46 -55.12 -24.11
N PRO A 47 19.40 -54.41 -24.76
CA PRO A 47 19.17 -53.04 -25.20
C PRO A 47 18.03 -52.91 -26.24
N LEU A 48 17.68 -53.98 -26.96
CA LEU A 48 16.57 -53.99 -27.89
C LEU A 48 15.19 -53.98 -27.21
N PHE A 49 15.12 -54.39 -25.93
CA PHE A 49 13.87 -54.45 -25.15
C PHE A 49 13.76 -53.35 -24.08
N SER A 50 14.81 -52.54 -23.90
CA SER A 50 14.81 -51.34 -23.06
C SER A 50 15.17 -50.12 -23.90
N PRO A 51 14.26 -49.67 -24.80
CA PRO A 51 14.46 -48.40 -25.47
C PRO A 51 14.58 -47.31 -24.40
N ASP A 52 15.61 -46.48 -24.50
CA ASP A 52 15.75 -45.29 -23.65
C ASP A 52 14.46 -44.46 -23.78
N GLU A 53 13.83 -44.18 -22.65
CA GLU A 53 12.64 -43.34 -22.59
C GLU A 53 13.01 -42.00 -23.23
N PRO A 54 12.23 -41.49 -24.21
CA PRO A 54 12.59 -40.25 -24.88
C PRO A 54 12.71 -39.16 -23.82
N GLU A 55 13.88 -38.52 -23.73
CA GLU A 55 14.02 -37.31 -22.94
C GLU A 55 12.97 -36.33 -23.45
N VAL A 56 11.99 -36.02 -22.59
CA VAL A 56 11.05 -34.94 -22.84
C VAL A 56 11.89 -33.68 -22.92
N VAL A 57 12.12 -33.21 -24.14
CA VAL A 57 12.61 -31.85 -24.36
C VAL A 57 11.47 -30.95 -23.87
N VAL A 58 11.56 -30.54 -22.62
CA VAL A 58 10.75 -29.43 -22.10
C VAL A 58 11.25 -28.23 -22.88
N ASP A 59 10.42 -27.76 -23.80
CA ASP A 59 10.60 -26.47 -24.45
C ASP A 59 10.53 -25.44 -23.31
N GLU A 60 11.68 -24.99 -22.82
CA GLU A 60 11.78 -23.84 -21.90
C GLU A 60 11.38 -22.61 -22.72
N THR A 61 10.07 -22.46 -22.95
CA THR A 61 9.52 -21.12 -23.17
C THR A 61 9.92 -20.34 -21.93
N PRO A 62 10.58 -19.17 -22.05
CA PRO A 62 10.89 -18.36 -20.89
C PRO A 62 9.60 -18.13 -20.14
N ILE A 63 9.48 -18.71 -18.95
CA ILE A 63 8.47 -18.29 -17.99
C ILE A 63 8.96 -16.90 -17.63
N GLU A 64 8.34 -15.89 -18.24
CA GLU A 64 8.39 -14.54 -17.74
C GLU A 64 7.92 -14.66 -16.28
N GLU A 65 8.85 -14.54 -15.34
CA GLU A 65 8.49 -14.33 -13.94
C GLU A 65 7.59 -13.10 -13.96
N GLU A 66 6.28 -13.32 -13.84
CA GLU A 66 5.36 -12.26 -13.44
C GLU A 66 5.83 -11.86 -12.05
N THR A 67 6.75 -10.88 -11.99
CA THR A 67 6.99 -10.11 -10.79
C THR A 67 5.61 -9.77 -10.25
N PRO A 68 5.31 -10.09 -8.97
CA PRO A 68 4.03 -9.70 -8.38
C PRO A 68 3.83 -8.21 -8.69
N PRO A 69 2.62 -7.78 -9.07
CA PRO A 69 2.39 -6.36 -9.34
C PRO A 69 2.94 -5.61 -8.14
N ILE A 70 3.91 -4.72 -8.39
CA ILE A 70 4.39 -3.79 -7.39
C ILE A 70 3.12 -3.05 -6.98
N THR A 71 2.56 -3.44 -5.84
CA THR A 71 1.51 -2.66 -5.20
C THR A 71 2.29 -1.47 -4.69
N GLU A 72 2.31 -0.40 -5.49
CA GLU A 72 2.90 0.87 -5.08
C GLU A 72 2.17 1.24 -3.78
N GLU A 73 2.88 1.11 -2.66
CA GLU A 73 2.41 1.59 -1.38
C GLU A 73 2.25 3.10 -1.53
N PRO A 74 1.11 3.68 -1.11
CA PRO A 74 0.86 5.10 -1.32
C PRO A 74 2.01 5.90 -0.72
N ALA A 75 2.46 6.92 -1.46
CA ALA A 75 3.63 7.72 -1.05
C ALA A 75 3.43 8.40 0.32
N PHE A 76 2.17 8.57 0.72
CA PHE A 76 1.74 9.24 1.94
C PHE A 76 0.46 8.59 2.50
N VAL A 77 0.32 8.55 3.84
CA VAL A 77 -0.89 8.06 4.53
C VAL A 77 -1.51 9.22 5.28
N HIS A 78 -2.76 9.54 4.94
CA HIS A 78 -3.54 10.58 5.59
C HIS A 78 -3.66 10.34 7.11
N SER A 79 -3.47 11.40 7.87
CA SER A 79 -3.55 11.49 9.32
C SER A 79 -4.37 12.72 9.71
N SER A 80 -5.59 12.47 10.18
CA SER A 80 -6.47 13.51 10.68
C SER A 80 -5.79 14.43 11.70
N PHE A 81 -6.09 15.72 11.59
CA PHE A 81 -5.73 16.73 12.59
C PHE A 81 -6.75 16.80 13.72
N PHE A 82 -7.93 16.20 13.59
CA PHE A 82 -8.85 16.03 14.71
C PHE A 82 -8.25 15.04 15.70
N ILE A 83 -8.07 15.48 16.95
CA ILE A 83 -7.40 14.73 18.01
C ILE A 83 -8.33 14.43 19.19
N ASP A 84 -9.59 14.86 19.14
CA ASP A 84 -10.58 14.47 20.14
C ASP A 84 -10.77 12.95 20.14
N ALA A 85 -10.53 12.33 21.28
CA ALA A 85 -10.64 10.88 21.46
C ALA A 85 -12.09 10.38 21.33
N ASP A 86 -13.07 11.25 21.53
CA ASP A 86 -14.49 10.92 21.37
C ASP A 86 -14.94 11.03 19.89
N PHE A 87 -14.11 11.57 19.00
CA PHE A 87 -14.32 11.56 17.57
C PHE A 87 -13.92 10.20 16.98
N THR A 88 -14.87 9.26 17.00
CA THR A 88 -14.63 7.87 16.59
C THR A 88 -15.20 7.52 15.21
N SER A 89 -15.66 8.50 14.42
CA SER A 89 -16.18 8.24 13.08
C SER A 89 -15.03 7.94 12.13
N GLU A 90 -15.09 6.79 11.46
CA GLU A 90 -14.17 6.48 10.37
C GLU A 90 -14.30 7.52 9.25
N PRO A 91 -13.18 8.13 8.79
CA PRO A 91 -13.24 9.10 7.72
C PRO A 91 -13.83 8.53 6.44
N ARG A 92 -14.76 9.27 5.83
CA ARG A 92 -15.37 8.88 4.56
C ARG A 92 -14.38 9.05 3.42
N GLN A 93 -14.15 7.98 2.67
CA GLN A 93 -13.29 8.03 1.49
C GLN A 93 -14.05 8.60 0.30
N ALA A 94 -13.47 9.60 -0.35
CA ALA A 94 -13.99 10.25 -1.54
C ALA A 94 -13.00 10.14 -2.71
N VAL A 95 -13.28 9.25 -3.66
CA VAL A 95 -12.44 9.06 -4.84
C VAL A 95 -12.78 10.12 -5.89
N LEU A 96 -11.81 10.98 -6.19
CA LEU A 96 -11.91 12.03 -7.20
C LEU A 96 -11.37 11.52 -8.54
N THR A 97 -12.18 11.68 -9.59
CA THR A 97 -11.76 11.38 -10.97
C THR A 97 -10.87 12.46 -11.57
N ALA A 98 -10.98 13.69 -11.07
CA ALA A 98 -10.12 14.81 -11.38
C ALA A 98 -10.15 15.81 -10.22
N LEU A 99 -9.02 16.45 -9.92
CA LEU A 99 -8.97 17.48 -8.90
C LEU A 99 -9.50 18.81 -9.47
N THR A 100 -10.77 19.07 -9.22
CA THR A 100 -11.46 20.32 -9.59
C THR A 100 -12.39 20.74 -8.47
N VAL A 101 -12.71 22.03 -8.39
CA VAL A 101 -13.66 22.56 -7.39
C VAL A 101 -14.99 21.80 -7.43
N GLY A 102 -15.51 21.54 -8.63
CA GLY A 102 -16.77 20.81 -8.79
C GLY A 102 -16.71 19.37 -8.29
N ALA A 103 -15.59 18.67 -8.49
CA ALA A 103 -15.41 17.30 -8.01
C ALA A 103 -15.28 17.24 -6.48
N VAL A 104 -14.50 18.16 -5.89
CA VAL A 104 -14.37 18.31 -4.43
C VAL A 104 -15.74 18.59 -3.80
N ASN A 105 -16.47 19.57 -4.33
CA ASN A 105 -17.79 19.94 -3.83
C ASN A 105 -18.82 18.81 -3.98
N ALA A 106 -18.83 18.11 -5.11
CA ALA A 106 -19.71 16.97 -5.32
C ALA A 106 -19.41 15.81 -4.35
N ALA A 107 -18.14 15.61 -3.99
CA ALA A 107 -17.75 14.60 -3.02
C ALA A 107 -18.17 14.94 -1.57
N LEU A 108 -18.47 16.20 -1.26
CA LEU A 108 -18.82 16.66 0.10
C LEU A 108 -20.33 16.53 0.40
N VAL A 109 -21.19 16.34 -0.60
CA VAL A 109 -22.66 16.24 -0.43
C VAL A 109 -23.20 14.80 -0.41
N THR A 110 -22.33 13.79 -0.36
CA THR A 110 -22.71 12.38 -0.52
C THR A 110 -22.73 11.62 0.79
N SER A 111 -23.43 12.11 1.83
CA SER A 111 -23.55 11.39 3.09
C SER A 111 -25.00 11.34 3.60
N ASP A 112 -25.34 10.25 4.30
CA ASP A 112 -26.57 10.09 5.08
C ASP A 112 -26.35 10.51 6.54
N ALA A 113 -25.36 11.36 6.81
CA ALA A 113 -25.01 11.77 8.17
C ALA A 113 -26.16 12.53 8.84
N ALA A 114 -26.23 12.44 10.17
CA ALA A 114 -27.27 13.11 10.93
C ALA A 114 -27.03 14.62 11.01
N ASN A 115 -28.12 15.40 11.07
CA ASN A 115 -27.99 16.83 11.35
C ASN A 115 -27.30 17.07 12.69
N GLY A 116 -26.42 18.08 12.73
CA GLY A 116 -25.62 18.46 13.88
C GLY A 116 -24.33 17.66 14.05
N THR A 117 -23.88 16.92 13.03
CA THR A 117 -22.63 16.14 13.10
C THR A 117 -21.59 16.64 12.12
N VAL A 118 -20.31 16.45 12.49
CA VAL A 118 -19.16 16.59 11.59
C VAL A 118 -18.78 15.21 11.06
N GLU A 119 -18.55 15.12 9.75
CA GLU A 119 -17.97 13.97 9.07
C GLU A 119 -16.61 14.38 8.48
N GLU A 120 -15.55 13.63 8.77
CA GLU A 120 -14.26 13.79 8.09
C GLU A 120 -14.30 13.12 6.72
N VAL A 121 -13.71 13.79 5.71
CA VAL A 121 -13.67 13.31 4.34
C VAL A 121 -12.22 13.27 3.85
N VAL A 122 -11.79 12.10 3.38
CA VAL A 122 -10.46 11.90 2.81
C VAL A 122 -10.60 11.83 1.29
N PHE A 123 -10.06 12.83 0.61
CA PHE A 123 -10.02 12.82 -0.85
C PHE A 123 -8.87 11.95 -1.34
N THR A 124 -9.16 11.08 -2.31
CA THR A 124 -8.15 10.28 -3.00
C THR A 124 -8.23 10.54 -4.50
N ALA A 125 -7.09 10.60 -5.17
CA ALA A 125 -6.98 10.73 -6.61
C ALA A 125 -5.90 9.76 -7.11
N ASN A 126 -6.21 8.98 -8.15
CA ASN A 126 -5.31 7.96 -8.70
C ASN A 126 -4.80 6.89 -7.69
N GLY A 127 -5.49 6.71 -6.56
CA GLY A 127 -5.12 5.75 -5.53
C GLY A 127 -4.39 6.35 -4.32
N ASP A 128 -3.93 7.60 -4.43
CA ASP A 128 -3.23 8.32 -3.36
C ASP A 128 -4.14 9.37 -2.70
N PRO A 129 -3.93 9.70 -1.41
CA PRO A 129 -4.53 10.87 -0.79
C PRO A 129 -4.17 12.16 -1.53
N VAL A 130 -5.13 13.07 -1.66
CA VAL A 130 -4.86 14.42 -2.18
C VAL A 130 -3.97 15.17 -1.19
N LEU A 131 -2.97 15.89 -1.69
CA LEU A 131 -2.06 16.68 -0.85
C LEU A 131 -2.65 18.05 -0.54
N ALA A 132 -2.25 18.64 0.58
CA ALA A 132 -2.64 19.99 0.96
C ALA A 132 -2.20 21.02 -0.08
N GLU A 133 -1.04 20.83 -0.71
CA GLU A 133 -0.54 21.76 -1.73
C GLU A 133 -1.47 21.84 -2.94
N ASP A 134 -2.01 20.69 -3.36
CA ASP A 134 -2.91 20.58 -4.48
C ASP A 134 -4.27 21.21 -4.17
N LEU A 135 -4.79 20.97 -2.96
CA LEU A 135 -6.06 21.55 -2.53
C LEU A 135 -5.95 23.06 -2.29
N ILE A 136 -4.85 23.54 -1.70
CA ILE A 136 -4.57 24.97 -1.53
C ILE A 136 -4.42 25.63 -2.90
N GLY A 137 -3.66 25.04 -3.82
CA GLY A 137 -3.53 25.55 -5.19
C GLY A 137 -4.87 25.63 -5.93
N LEU A 138 -5.81 24.74 -5.61
CA LEU A 138 -7.16 24.73 -6.18
C LEU A 138 -8.08 25.79 -5.56
N LEU A 139 -8.13 25.89 -4.23
CA LEU A 139 -9.12 26.70 -3.49
C LEU A 139 -8.62 28.10 -3.11
N LEU A 140 -7.30 28.24 -2.92
CA LEU A 140 -6.59 29.43 -2.43
C LEU A 140 -5.35 29.70 -3.29
N PRO A 141 -5.50 29.91 -4.61
CA PRO A 141 -4.37 29.96 -5.55
C PRO A 141 -3.35 31.09 -5.29
N GLY A 142 -3.69 32.13 -4.53
CA GLY A 142 -2.74 33.17 -4.13
C GLY A 142 -2.00 32.90 -2.82
N LEU A 143 -2.30 31.80 -2.13
CA LEU A 143 -1.59 31.35 -0.94
C LEU A 143 -0.43 30.41 -1.31
N ASP A 144 0.74 30.62 -0.72
CA ASP A 144 1.90 29.73 -0.93
C ASP A 144 1.67 28.40 -0.20
N PRO A 145 1.46 27.27 -0.90
CA PRO A 145 1.21 25.99 -0.24
C PRO A 145 2.41 25.47 0.55
N ALA A 146 3.64 25.89 0.22
CA ALA A 146 4.86 25.37 0.84
C ALA A 146 4.98 25.74 2.34
N MET A 147 4.15 26.67 2.83
CA MET A 147 4.11 27.02 4.25
C MET A 147 3.30 26.03 5.10
N PHE A 148 2.55 25.13 4.46
CA PHE A 148 1.72 24.14 5.12
C PHE A 148 2.34 22.74 5.05
N ALA A 149 1.93 21.89 5.98
CA ALA A 149 2.23 20.47 5.97
C ALA A 149 1.61 19.82 4.72
N GLU A 150 2.14 18.66 4.33
CA GLU A 150 1.68 17.90 3.18
C GLU A 150 0.23 17.41 3.32
N ASP A 151 -0.22 17.16 4.56
CA ASP A 151 -1.57 16.67 4.87
C ASP A 151 -2.53 17.79 5.32
N PHE A 152 -3.82 17.50 5.25
CA PHE A 152 -4.90 18.35 5.76
C PHE A 152 -6.10 17.50 6.19
N THR A 153 -6.94 18.06 7.06
CA THR A 153 -8.27 17.47 7.35
C THR A 153 -9.33 18.23 6.59
N ALA A 154 -10.09 17.54 5.73
CA ALA A 154 -11.34 18.05 5.18
C ALA A 154 -12.52 17.47 5.96
N PHE A 155 -13.55 18.27 6.13
CA PHE A 155 -14.75 17.85 6.84
C PHE A 155 -16.00 18.48 6.25
N VAL A 156 -17.14 17.88 6.58
CA VAL A 156 -18.47 18.41 6.31
C VAL A 156 -19.23 18.46 7.62
N TYR A 157 -19.77 19.63 7.94
CA TYR A 157 -20.75 19.77 8.99
C TYR A 157 -22.15 19.73 8.37
N HIS A 158 -22.99 18.83 8.86
CA HIS A 158 -24.35 18.61 8.37
C HIS A 158 -25.34 19.33 9.27
N ASP A 159 -26.26 20.13 8.72
CA ASP A 159 -27.41 20.62 9.47
C ASP A 159 -28.69 20.71 8.63
N GLU A 160 -29.77 21.20 9.23
CA GLU A 160 -31.07 21.33 8.56
C GLU A 160 -31.07 22.25 7.34
N ASN A 161 -30.03 23.08 7.17
CA ASN A 161 -29.89 24.04 6.08
C ASN A 161 -28.94 23.57 4.98
N GLY A 162 -28.20 22.45 5.19
CA GLY A 162 -27.36 21.84 4.17
C GLY A 162 -26.04 21.28 4.68
N ASP A 163 -25.13 21.06 3.73
CA ASP A 163 -23.79 20.52 3.94
C ASP A 163 -22.75 21.63 3.87
N TRP A 164 -21.98 21.77 4.95
CA TRP A 164 -21.04 22.86 5.13
C TRP A 164 -19.62 22.33 5.18
N SER A 165 -18.89 22.48 4.07
CA SER A 165 -17.48 22.11 3.98
C SER A 165 -16.61 22.88 4.97
N GLY A 166 -15.52 22.26 5.38
CA GLY A 166 -14.42 22.93 6.04
C GLY A 166 -13.11 22.18 5.87
N TYR A 167 -12.04 22.89 6.18
CA TYR A 167 -10.67 22.46 5.95
C TYR A 167 -9.79 22.92 7.10
N VAL A 168 -8.89 22.05 7.54
CA VAL A 168 -7.86 22.36 8.53
C VAL A 168 -6.50 22.14 7.89
N PHE A 169 -5.72 23.22 7.79
CA PHE A 169 -4.35 23.19 7.31
C PHE A 169 -3.38 23.48 8.46
N LYS A 170 -2.28 22.75 8.54
CA LYS A 170 -1.26 22.95 9.57
C LYS A 170 -0.06 23.65 8.98
N LEU A 171 0.43 24.71 9.62
CA LEU A 171 1.70 25.32 9.24
C LEU A 171 2.89 24.40 9.55
N ASN A 172 3.88 24.42 8.66
CA ASN A 172 5.18 23.81 8.90
C ASN A 172 5.85 24.43 10.13
N THR A 173 6.72 23.66 10.81
CA THR A 173 7.33 24.06 12.10
C THR A 173 8.15 25.35 12.03
N ASP A 174 8.64 25.69 10.84
CA ASP A 174 9.46 26.88 10.60
C ASP A 174 8.63 28.09 10.15
N ALA A 175 7.33 27.92 9.90
CA ALA A 175 6.44 28.97 9.44
C ALA A 175 5.91 29.83 10.60
N ASN A 176 5.80 31.14 10.34
CA ASN A 176 5.34 32.12 11.32
C ASN A 176 3.87 32.46 11.10
N VAL A 177 3.02 32.21 12.10
CA VAL A 177 1.56 32.47 12.06
C VAL A 177 1.24 33.92 11.69
N SER A 178 2.04 34.91 12.11
CA SER A 178 1.79 36.31 11.75
C SER A 178 2.04 36.58 10.26
N ILE A 179 3.05 35.94 9.66
CA ILE A 179 3.34 36.05 8.23
C ILE A 179 2.26 35.32 7.43
N ALA A 180 1.94 34.09 7.83
CA ALA A 180 0.86 33.29 7.24
C ALA A 180 -0.48 34.01 7.32
N GLY A 181 -0.79 34.61 8.47
CA GLY A 181 -2.01 35.37 8.68
C GLY A 181 -2.18 36.55 7.74
N ALA A 182 -1.10 37.26 7.40
CA ALA A 182 -1.15 38.34 6.42
C ALA A 182 -1.44 37.84 5.00
N ALA A 183 -0.81 36.72 4.59
CA ALA A 183 -1.05 36.11 3.29
C ALA A 183 -2.48 35.57 3.17
N VAL A 184 -2.95 34.85 4.20
CA VAL A 184 -4.34 34.35 4.29
C VAL A 184 -5.35 35.48 4.25
N LEU A 185 -5.10 36.58 4.97
CA LEU A 185 -6.00 37.74 4.94
C LEU A 185 -6.10 38.32 3.52
N SER A 186 -4.98 38.48 2.82
CA SER A 186 -4.97 38.97 1.44
C SER A 186 -5.72 38.02 0.51
N GLU A 187 -5.49 36.71 0.62
CA GLU A 187 -6.11 35.73 -0.27
C GLU A 187 -7.61 35.55 0.00
N ILE A 188 -8.04 35.59 1.26
CA ILE A 188 -9.42 35.30 1.66
C ILE A 188 -10.29 36.56 1.69
N GLU A 189 -9.87 37.60 2.42
CA GLU A 189 -10.72 38.78 2.61
C GLU A 189 -10.84 39.65 1.36
N GLU A 190 -9.87 39.55 0.44
CA GLU A 190 -9.92 40.22 -0.87
C GLU A 190 -10.42 39.31 -1.99
N SER A 191 -10.77 38.06 -1.68
CA SER A 191 -11.25 37.08 -2.66
C SER A 191 -12.62 37.42 -3.22
N VAL A 192 -12.80 37.20 -4.52
CA VAL A 192 -14.12 37.18 -5.17
C VAL A 192 -14.69 35.76 -5.33
N ASN A 193 -13.93 34.73 -4.95
CA ASN A 193 -14.22 33.32 -5.28
C ASN A 193 -14.54 32.45 -4.05
N LEU A 194 -14.93 33.03 -2.93
CA LEU A 194 -15.27 32.28 -1.71
C LEU A 194 -16.43 31.29 -1.91
N SER A 195 -17.27 31.51 -2.92
CA SER A 195 -18.34 30.57 -3.30
C SER A 195 -17.80 29.19 -3.71
N SER A 196 -16.54 29.09 -4.15
CA SER A 196 -15.92 27.82 -4.54
C SER A 196 -15.79 26.83 -3.38
N PHE A 197 -15.77 27.32 -2.13
CA PHE A 197 -15.70 26.45 -0.96
C PHE A 197 -17.04 25.76 -0.67
N TYR A 198 -18.15 26.30 -1.16
CA TYR A 198 -19.46 25.79 -0.79
C TYR A 198 -19.91 24.70 -1.77
N PRO A 199 -20.39 23.54 -1.26
CA PRO A 199 -20.93 22.51 -2.13
C PRO A 199 -22.16 22.99 -2.91
N GLU A 200 -22.99 23.81 -2.28
CA GLU A 200 -24.13 24.50 -2.89
C GLU A 200 -23.93 26.02 -2.85
N SER A 201 -24.63 26.77 -3.71
CA SER A 201 -24.45 28.22 -3.73
C SER A 201 -24.86 28.87 -2.40
N PRO A 202 -23.99 29.64 -1.73
CA PRO A 202 -24.35 30.35 -0.49
C PRO A 202 -25.19 31.60 -0.78
N GLY A 203 -25.42 31.91 -2.05
CA GLY A 203 -26.04 33.14 -2.52
C GLY A 203 -25.09 34.34 -2.43
N THR A 204 -25.58 35.48 -1.96
CA THR A 204 -24.84 36.75 -1.99
C THR A 204 -24.17 37.02 -0.64
N ALA A 205 -22.89 37.36 -0.68
CA ALA A 205 -22.13 37.81 0.49
C ALA A 205 -22.72 39.09 1.09
N ASP A 206 -22.65 39.22 2.41
CA ASP A 206 -23.06 40.43 3.11
C ASP A 206 -22.22 41.64 2.68
N SER A 207 -22.89 42.74 2.33
CA SER A 207 -22.22 43.94 1.81
C SER A 207 -21.33 44.64 2.85
N ASN A 208 -21.46 44.32 4.13
CA ASN A 208 -20.58 44.83 5.19
C ASN A 208 -19.23 44.11 5.25
N GLY A 209 -19.02 43.07 4.43
CA GLY A 209 -17.77 42.33 4.35
C GLY A 209 -17.46 41.50 5.61
N PHE A 210 -16.19 41.14 5.76
CA PHE A 210 -15.70 40.33 6.87
C PHE A 210 -15.82 41.04 8.22
N ARG A 211 -16.30 40.30 9.21
CA ARG A 211 -16.51 40.73 10.60
C ARG A 211 -15.57 39.99 11.53
N ALA A 212 -15.26 40.61 12.65
CA ALA A 212 -14.53 39.95 13.73
C ALA A 212 -15.50 39.10 14.56
N GLY A 213 -15.06 37.89 14.91
CA GLY A 213 -15.77 36.96 15.78
C GLY A 213 -14.84 36.32 16.80
N SER A 214 -15.41 35.47 17.65
CA SER A 214 -14.64 34.60 18.52
C SER A 214 -15.41 33.34 18.84
N VAL A 215 -14.69 32.22 18.95
CA VAL A 215 -15.19 30.92 19.41
C VAL A 215 -14.21 30.43 20.48
N ASP A 216 -14.70 30.16 21.68
CA ASP A 216 -13.90 29.64 22.81
C ASP A 216 -12.59 30.41 23.08
N GLY A 217 -12.63 31.73 22.90
CA GLY A 217 -11.48 32.63 23.11
C GLY A 217 -10.51 32.71 21.93
N VAL A 218 -10.71 31.91 20.88
CA VAL A 218 -10.00 32.03 19.61
C VAL A 218 -10.60 33.18 18.80
N SER A 219 -9.76 34.08 18.30
CA SER A 219 -10.20 35.16 17.42
C SER A 219 -10.47 34.62 16.02
N THR A 220 -11.62 34.95 15.46
CA THR A 220 -12.04 34.48 14.14
C THR A 220 -12.46 35.63 13.25
N ARG A 221 -12.53 35.37 11.94
CA ARG A 221 -13.06 36.27 10.93
C ARG A 221 -14.18 35.53 10.20
N TYR A 222 -15.26 36.23 9.90
CA TYR A 222 -16.38 35.61 9.19
C TYR A 222 -17.08 36.55 8.23
N LEU A 223 -17.59 35.99 7.13
CA LEU A 223 -18.40 36.66 6.13
C LEU A 223 -19.73 35.91 5.97
N PRO A 224 -20.85 36.47 6.47
CA PRO A 224 -22.16 35.90 6.26
C PRO A 224 -22.58 35.96 4.78
N PHE A 225 -23.38 34.98 4.37
CA PHE A 225 -24.10 35.00 3.10
C PHE A 225 -25.61 34.97 3.36
N ASN A 226 -26.42 35.18 2.32
CA ASN A 226 -27.87 35.26 2.47
C ASN A 226 -28.58 33.88 2.51
N ALA A 227 -27.92 32.80 2.11
CA ALA A 227 -28.41 31.46 2.40
C ALA A 227 -28.36 31.22 3.92
N THR A 228 -29.40 30.58 4.46
CA THR A 228 -29.48 30.31 5.90
C THR A 228 -28.39 29.32 6.30
N GLY A 229 -27.66 29.59 7.38
CA GLY A 229 -26.53 28.77 7.83
C GLY A 229 -25.20 29.08 7.15
N ALA A 230 -25.22 29.67 5.96
CA ALA A 230 -24.01 29.97 5.18
C ALA A 230 -23.21 31.14 5.76
N SER A 231 -21.96 30.85 6.15
CA SER A 231 -21.00 31.87 6.58
C SER A 231 -19.60 31.34 6.34
N PHE A 232 -18.77 32.09 5.63
CA PHE A 232 -17.37 31.73 5.47
C PHE A 232 -16.64 32.17 6.74
N ASN A 233 -16.11 31.23 7.50
CA ASN A 233 -15.42 31.44 8.76
C ASN A 233 -13.98 30.97 8.64
N TYR A 234 -13.05 31.74 9.20
CA TYR A 234 -11.69 31.29 9.35
C TYR A 234 -11.03 31.81 10.61
N GLY A 235 -9.99 31.11 11.06
CA GLY A 235 -9.24 31.49 12.25
C GLY A 235 -7.99 30.64 12.43
N TRP A 236 -7.13 31.09 13.33
CA TRP A 236 -5.89 30.39 13.69
C TRP A 236 -6.03 29.81 15.09
N PHE A 237 -5.80 28.50 15.23
CA PHE A 237 -5.70 27.81 16.50
C PHE A 237 -4.30 27.19 16.63
N GLY A 238 -3.44 27.79 17.44
CA GLY A 238 -2.01 27.45 17.44
C GLY A 238 -1.40 27.66 16.05
N ASN A 239 -0.95 26.58 15.42
CA ASN A 239 -0.41 26.58 14.06
C ASN A 239 -1.38 26.01 13.00
N TYR A 240 -2.66 25.83 13.35
CA TYR A 240 -3.71 25.36 12.44
C TYR A 240 -4.53 26.53 11.91
N LEU A 241 -4.65 26.62 10.58
CA LEU A 241 -5.64 27.42 9.89
C LEU A 241 -6.90 26.58 9.74
N ILE A 242 -8.01 27.08 10.28
CA ILE A 242 -9.32 26.44 10.15
C ILE A 242 -10.17 27.30 9.23
N LEU A 243 -10.83 26.65 8.27
CA LEU A 243 -11.77 27.25 7.32
C LEU A 243 -13.08 26.47 7.42
N SER A 244 -14.22 27.15 7.43
CA SER A 244 -15.52 26.50 7.35
C SER A 244 -16.55 27.38 6.68
N THR A 245 -17.48 26.77 5.96
CA THR A 245 -18.61 27.44 5.29
C THR A 245 -19.85 27.60 6.17
N SER A 246 -19.76 27.22 7.44
CA SER A 246 -20.77 27.47 8.48
C SER A 246 -20.11 27.89 9.79
N PHE A 247 -20.77 28.78 10.55
CA PHE A 247 -20.28 29.14 11.89
C PHE A 247 -20.34 27.94 12.83
N LYS A 248 -21.41 27.16 12.80
CA LYS A 248 -21.52 25.95 13.63
C LYS A 248 -20.46 24.91 13.24
N GLY A 249 -20.27 24.68 11.94
CA GLY A 249 -19.21 23.79 11.46
C GLY A 249 -17.82 24.21 11.92
N PHE A 250 -17.53 25.52 11.93
CA PHE A 250 -16.29 26.05 12.50
C PHE A 250 -16.16 25.74 14.01
N GLN A 251 -17.24 25.92 14.79
CA GLN A 251 -17.22 25.65 16.23
C GLN A 251 -16.97 24.18 16.54
N GLU A 252 -17.68 23.27 15.85
CA GLU A 252 -17.51 21.83 16.03
C GLU A 252 -16.08 21.40 15.66
N ALA A 253 -15.58 21.84 14.50
CA ALA A 253 -14.21 21.51 14.08
C ALA A 253 -13.14 22.04 15.03
N LEU A 254 -13.33 23.21 15.63
CA LEU A 254 -12.42 23.73 16.65
C LEU A 254 -12.39 22.83 17.90
N GLY A 255 -13.55 22.34 18.35
CA GLY A 255 -13.63 21.40 19.46
C GLY A 255 -12.85 20.10 19.19
N LEU A 256 -12.92 19.62 17.95
CA LEU A 256 -12.24 18.40 17.51
C LEU A 256 -10.70 18.52 17.42
N LEU A 257 -10.15 19.73 17.33
CA LEU A 257 -8.70 19.98 17.30
C LEU A 257 -8.03 19.94 18.68
N GLY A 258 -8.80 19.66 19.73
CA GLY A 258 -8.34 19.61 21.12
C GLY A 258 -8.20 21.00 21.72
N SER A 259 -9.18 21.37 22.54
CA SER A 259 -9.19 22.59 23.38
C SER A 259 -8.21 22.52 24.55
#